data_AF-A0AAV7A4G6-F1
#
_entry.id   AF-A0AAV7A4G6-F1
#
_cell.length_a   1.000
_cell.length_b   1.000
_cell.length_c   1.000
_cell.angle_alpha   90.00
_cell.angle_beta   90.00
_cell.angle_gamma   90.00
#
_symmetry.space_group_name_H-M   'P 1'
#
loop_
_entity.id
_entity.type
_entity.pdbx_description
1 polymer ?
#
loop_
_entity_poly.entity_id
_entity_poly.type
_entity_poly.pdbx_seq_one_letter_code
_entity_poly.pdbx_strand_id
1 'polypeptide(L)'
;MEKVPGLETSAAGGGGGGTAGASAARKPPRPAAPPSLPSSRQPSVETLDSPTGSHVEWCKQLIAATISSQISGSVPSENVSRDYRVYKRPDIRVNVDIQDEHNGYHSETEAEQVALRDGNKLAQMEEAPLFPGESIKAIAKDVMYICPFWGAVSGTLTVTDFKMYFKNVERDPPFILDVPLGVISRVEKIGVQSQGSNSCGIEIVCKDMRNLRLAYKQEEQSKLEIFENLIRHAFPVSNAMPLFAYSYKEKFSVNGWKVYDPTVEYKRQGLPNESWKISKINSTYELCDTYPAVFVVPTSVADDDLTRVGAFRAKGRIPVLSWIHPESQATITRCSQPLVGPNDKRCKEDEKYLQTIMDANAQSHKLIIFDARQNSVADTNKAKGGGYESETAYPNAELIFLEIHNIHVMRESLRKLKEIVYPSIDEAHWLTNVDGTHWLEYIRMLLAGSVRIADKVESSKTSVVVHCSDGWDRTAQLTSLAMLMLDSYYRTIKGFEVLIEKEWISFGHRFAMRVGHGEDNHADADRSPIFLQFIDCVWQMTNQVKSFLIDGIV
;
A
#
# COMPACT_ATOMS: atom_id res chain seq x y z
N MET A 1 42.30 -47.49 6.50
CA MET A 1 43.15 -47.57 7.71
C MET A 1 42.59 -46.55 8.67
N GLU A 2 41.99 -46.83 9.83
CA GLU A 2 41.64 -48.00 10.64
C GLU A 2 40.31 -47.61 11.34
N LYS A 3 39.23 -48.39 11.26
CA LYS A 3 38.79 -49.42 12.22
C LYS A 3 38.83 -48.99 13.72
N VAL A 4 37.67 -48.59 14.29
CA VAL A 4 36.70 -49.40 15.12
C VAL A 4 37.36 -50.48 16.02
N PRO A 5 36.86 -50.92 17.24
CA PRO A 5 35.52 -50.83 17.87
C PRO A 5 35.44 -50.68 19.43
N GLY A 6 34.19 -50.53 19.94
CA GLY A 6 33.57 -51.56 20.80
C GLY A 6 33.45 -51.31 22.31
N LEU A 7 32.23 -51.36 22.85
CA LEU A 7 31.70 -52.56 23.50
C LEU A 7 30.19 -52.46 23.77
N GLU A 8 29.48 -53.52 23.39
CA GLU A 8 28.11 -53.87 23.79
C GLU A 8 28.08 -54.55 25.17
N THR A 9 26.91 -54.58 25.82
CA THR A 9 26.20 -55.76 26.42
C THR A 9 25.04 -55.22 27.30
N SER A 10 23.76 -55.46 26.97
CA SER A 10 22.93 -56.67 27.24
C SER A 10 22.60 -56.83 28.75
N ALA A 11 21.45 -57.27 29.25
CA ALA A 11 20.15 -57.67 28.71
C ALA A 11 19.12 -57.81 29.88
N ALA A 12 17.83 -57.76 29.51
CA ALA A 12 16.72 -58.65 29.91
C ALA A 12 16.13 -58.73 31.34
N GLY A 13 14.78 -58.79 31.34
CA GLY A 13 13.91 -59.47 32.31
C GLY A 13 13.03 -58.51 33.14
N GLY A 14 11.69 -58.56 33.20
CA GLY A 14 10.70 -59.51 32.73
C GLY A 14 9.55 -59.62 33.77
N GLY A 15 8.30 -59.40 33.34
CA GLY A 15 7.12 -60.18 33.78
C GLY A 15 6.27 -59.75 34.99
N GLY A 16 4.95 -59.64 34.74
CA GLY A 16 3.82 -59.93 35.66
C GLY A 16 3.31 -58.74 36.51
N GLY A 17 2.03 -58.44 36.67
CA GLY A 17 0.78 -59.17 36.40
C GLY A 17 -0.16 -59.11 37.61
N GLY A 18 -1.15 -58.21 37.59
CA GLY A 18 -2.50 -58.33 38.21
C GLY A 18 -2.68 -58.24 39.74
N THR A 19 -3.58 -57.35 40.20
CA THR A 19 -4.90 -57.70 40.83
C THR A 19 -5.59 -56.47 41.45
N ALA A 20 -6.91 -56.61 41.63
CA ALA A 20 -7.95 -55.58 41.77
C ALA A 20 -8.26 -55.14 43.21
N GLY A 21 -9.04 -54.05 43.35
CA GLY A 21 -9.69 -53.68 44.62
C GLY A 21 -10.58 -52.43 44.51
N ALA A 22 -11.90 -52.64 44.49
CA ALA A 22 -12.93 -51.60 44.44
C ALA A 22 -13.27 -51.02 45.84
N SER A 23 -13.74 -49.77 45.89
CA SER A 23 -14.66 -49.34 46.96
C SER A 23 -15.62 -48.26 46.46
N ALA A 24 -16.91 -48.48 46.71
CA ALA A 24 -18.04 -47.61 46.41
C ALA A 24 -18.62 -47.09 47.74
N ALA A 25 -19.08 -45.83 47.76
CA ALA A 25 -19.89 -45.30 48.85
C ALA A 25 -21.06 -44.44 48.30
N ARG A 26 -22.26 -44.70 48.82
CA ARG A 26 -23.60 -44.22 48.41
C ARG A 26 -23.94 -42.81 48.94
N LYS A 27 -24.75 -42.06 48.17
CA LYS A 27 -25.53 -40.83 48.51
C LYS A 27 -26.72 -41.12 49.45
N PRO A 28 -27.29 -40.13 50.18
CA PRO A 28 -28.52 -39.40 49.76
C PRO A 28 -28.66 -37.96 50.39
N PRO A 29 -29.84 -37.27 50.41
CA PRO A 29 -30.66 -36.70 49.32
C PRO A 29 -30.86 -35.15 49.39
N ARG A 30 -31.50 -34.55 48.36
CA ARG A 30 -31.89 -33.12 48.24
C ARG A 30 -33.05 -32.71 49.17
N PRO A 31 -33.17 -31.39 49.46
CA PRO A 31 -34.49 -30.76 49.61
C PRO A 31 -34.69 -29.54 48.67
N ALA A 32 -35.97 -29.24 48.42
CA ALA A 32 -36.50 -28.19 47.55
C ALA A 32 -36.57 -26.80 48.23
N ALA A 33 -36.74 -25.76 47.41
CA ALA A 33 -36.66 -24.32 47.71
C ALA A 33 -37.90 -23.70 48.41
N PRO A 34 -37.74 -22.50 49.00
CA PRO A 34 -38.78 -21.45 48.98
C PRO A 34 -38.17 -20.03 48.67
N PRO A 35 -38.89 -18.89 48.68
CA PRO A 35 -39.08 -18.01 47.51
C PRO A 35 -38.30 -16.67 47.54
N SER A 36 -38.42 -15.96 46.40
CA SER A 36 -37.84 -14.69 45.91
C SER A 36 -38.15 -13.41 46.72
N LEU A 37 -37.26 -12.41 46.89
CA LEU A 37 -37.02 -11.15 46.10
C LEU A 37 -36.37 -10.12 47.09
N PRO A 38 -35.87 -8.92 46.69
CA PRO A 38 -35.13 -8.49 45.49
C PRO A 38 -33.80 -7.74 45.84
N SER A 39 -32.79 -7.75 44.95
CA SER A 39 -31.77 -6.68 44.99
C SER A 39 -31.13 -6.40 43.63
N SER A 40 -31.23 -5.11 43.26
CA SER A 40 -30.31 -4.29 42.47
C SER A 40 -29.83 -4.79 41.09
N ARG A 41 -30.35 -4.11 40.06
CA ARG A 41 -29.86 -4.06 38.68
C ARG A 41 -28.35 -3.81 38.59
N GLN A 42 -27.66 -4.67 37.85
CA GLN A 42 -26.50 -4.33 37.03
C GLN A 42 -26.78 -4.72 35.57
N PRO A 43 -26.22 -4.01 34.57
CA PRO A 43 -26.66 -4.09 33.20
C PRO A 43 -26.17 -5.38 32.54
N SER A 44 -27.05 -5.98 31.74
CA SER A 44 -26.81 -7.10 30.85
C SER A 44 -25.69 -6.80 29.85
N VAL A 45 -24.78 -7.76 29.71
CA VAL A 45 -23.89 -7.88 28.56
C VAL A 45 -24.76 -8.06 27.32
N GLU A 46 -24.81 -7.03 26.48
CA GLU A 46 -25.33 -7.15 25.12
C GLU A 46 -24.36 -8.03 24.32
N THR A 47 -24.86 -9.16 23.85
CA THR A 47 -24.31 -9.87 22.69
C THR A 47 -24.27 -8.90 21.52
N LEU A 48 -23.07 -8.58 21.02
CA LEU A 48 -22.92 -7.92 19.73
C LEU A 48 -23.46 -8.87 18.65
N ASP A 49 -24.61 -8.51 18.08
CA ASP A 49 -25.02 -9.02 16.78
C ASP A 49 -23.95 -8.63 15.75
N SER A 50 -23.41 -9.63 15.08
CA SER A 50 -22.45 -9.50 13.99
C SER A 50 -23.11 -8.76 12.80
N PRO A 51 -22.48 -7.74 12.18
CA PRO A 51 -23.04 -7.02 11.02
C PRO A 51 -22.92 -7.80 9.69
N THR A 52 -22.68 -9.11 9.75
CA THR A 52 -22.41 -9.96 8.58
C THR A 52 -23.57 -10.01 7.59
N GLY A 53 -24.83 -9.96 8.04
CA GLY A 53 -26.00 -10.07 7.15
C GLY A 53 -26.18 -8.90 6.17
N SER A 54 -26.03 -7.66 6.65
CA SER A 54 -26.14 -6.46 5.79
C SER A 54 -24.93 -6.23 4.90
N HIS A 55 -23.76 -6.72 5.32
CA HIS A 55 -22.50 -6.62 4.59
C HIS A 55 -22.44 -7.59 3.41
N VAL A 56 -22.87 -8.84 3.61
CA VAL A 56 -22.95 -9.86 2.55
C VAL A 56 -23.93 -9.44 1.45
N GLU A 57 -25.09 -8.89 1.81
CA GLU A 57 -26.08 -8.43 0.83
C GLU A 57 -25.60 -7.20 0.05
N TRP A 58 -24.75 -6.37 0.65
CA TRP A 58 -24.11 -5.25 0.00
C TRP A 58 -22.99 -5.67 -0.97
N CYS A 59 -22.13 -6.63 -0.59
CA CYS A 59 -21.10 -7.16 -1.50
C CYS A 59 -21.76 -7.69 -2.78
N LYS A 60 -22.87 -8.40 -2.65
CA LYS A 60 -23.68 -8.86 -3.79
C LYS A 60 -24.20 -7.71 -4.65
N GLN A 61 -24.59 -6.58 -4.08
CA GLN A 61 -25.07 -5.41 -4.84
C GLN A 61 -23.93 -4.70 -5.60
N LEU A 62 -22.75 -4.52 -4.99
CA LEU A 62 -21.58 -3.95 -5.67
C LEU A 62 -21.10 -4.87 -6.81
N ILE A 63 -21.06 -6.17 -6.54
CA ILE A 63 -20.79 -7.21 -7.52
C ILE A 63 -21.78 -7.10 -8.69
N ALA A 64 -23.08 -7.09 -8.39
CA ALA A 64 -24.13 -7.01 -9.39
C ALA A 64 -24.05 -5.72 -10.24
N ALA A 65 -23.83 -4.56 -9.62
CA ALA A 65 -23.70 -3.28 -10.32
C ALA A 65 -22.51 -3.27 -11.30
N THR A 66 -21.37 -3.84 -10.88
CA THR A 66 -20.18 -3.92 -11.72
C THR A 66 -20.38 -4.89 -12.89
N ILE A 67 -21.02 -6.04 -12.66
CA ILE A 67 -21.33 -7.03 -13.72
C ILE A 67 -22.37 -6.47 -14.70
N SER A 68 -23.42 -5.78 -14.24
CA SER A 68 -24.44 -5.19 -15.09
C SER A 68 -23.89 -4.10 -16.03
N SER A 69 -22.89 -3.32 -15.61
CA SER A 69 -22.23 -2.33 -16.47
C SER A 69 -21.41 -2.93 -17.61
N GLN A 70 -21.12 -4.24 -17.60
CA GLN A 70 -20.44 -4.93 -18.69
C GLN A 70 -21.40 -5.41 -19.79
N ILE A 71 -22.72 -5.32 -19.58
CA ILE A 71 -23.74 -5.87 -20.49
C ILE A 71 -24.60 -4.79 -21.16
N SER A 72 -24.58 -3.52 -20.74
CA SER A 72 -25.41 -2.47 -21.36
C SER A 72 -24.60 -1.40 -22.10
N GLY A 73 -24.78 -1.34 -23.41
CA GLY A 73 -24.38 -0.20 -24.25
C GLY A 73 -25.33 0.99 -24.13
N SER A 74 -24.72 2.18 -24.11
CA SER A 74 -25.25 3.53 -24.42
C SER A 74 -26.69 3.90 -24.04
N VAL A 75 -26.84 4.82 -23.07
CA VAL A 75 -28.06 5.65 -22.85
C VAL A 75 -27.62 7.08 -22.42
N PRO A 76 -28.36 8.15 -22.81
CA PRO A 76 -27.80 9.50 -23.00
C PRO A 76 -27.82 10.43 -21.77
N SER A 77 -27.05 11.52 -21.93
CA SER A 77 -26.79 12.61 -20.99
C SER A 77 -28.01 13.46 -20.65
N GLU A 78 -28.33 13.59 -19.37
CA GLU A 78 -29.17 14.67 -18.83
C GLU A 78 -28.37 15.61 -17.90
N ASN A 79 -28.60 16.90 -18.10
CA ASN A 79 -27.94 18.04 -17.46
C ASN A 79 -28.18 18.09 -15.94
N VAL A 80 -27.13 18.32 -15.16
CA VAL A 80 -27.23 18.69 -13.73
C VAL A 80 -26.52 20.01 -13.47
N SER A 81 -27.33 20.98 -13.03
CA SER A 81 -26.95 22.34 -12.62
C SER A 81 -26.08 22.33 -11.36
N ARG A 82 -25.04 23.18 -11.33
CA ARG A 82 -24.11 23.37 -10.21
C ARG A 82 -24.66 24.40 -9.23
N ASP A 83 -24.87 24.01 -7.98
CA ASP A 83 -24.97 24.92 -6.82
C ASP A 83 -24.01 24.44 -5.71
N TYR A 84 -22.91 25.16 -5.52
CA TYR A 84 -21.99 24.96 -4.38
C TYR A 84 -22.29 26.01 -3.31
N ARG A 85 -22.83 25.58 -2.16
CA ARG A 85 -22.92 26.39 -0.93
C ARG A 85 -21.66 26.18 -0.10
N VAL A 86 -20.90 27.25 0.08
CA VAL A 86 -19.74 27.32 1.00
C VAL A 86 -20.25 27.51 2.44
N TYR A 87 -19.91 26.58 3.33
CA TYR A 87 -20.14 26.72 4.77
C TYR A 87 -19.02 27.57 5.40
N LYS A 88 -19.38 28.72 5.96
CA LYS A 88 -18.53 29.53 6.86
C LYS A 88 -18.61 28.97 8.29
N ARG A 89 -17.47 28.93 9.00
CA ARG A 89 -17.39 28.82 10.47
C ARG A 89 -16.91 30.15 11.08
N PRO A 90 -17.21 30.44 12.36
CA PRO A 90 -17.42 31.79 12.86
C PRO A 90 -16.18 32.46 13.46
N ASP A 91 -16.14 33.79 13.33
CA ASP A 91 -15.18 34.72 13.92
C ASP A 91 -15.19 34.70 15.46
N ILE A 92 -14.00 34.66 16.06
CA ILE A 92 -13.78 35.02 17.47
C ILE A 92 -13.22 36.44 17.50
N ARG A 93 -14.02 37.36 18.05
CA ARG A 93 -13.63 38.74 18.36
C ARG A 93 -12.63 38.75 19.53
N VAL A 94 -11.57 39.52 19.39
CA VAL A 94 -10.75 39.98 20.53
C VAL A 94 -10.82 41.50 20.58
N ASN A 95 -11.18 42.01 21.76
CA ASN A 95 -11.34 43.43 22.06
C ASN A 95 -10.00 44.18 21.95
N VAL A 96 -10.08 45.39 21.40
CA VAL A 96 -9.02 46.40 21.41
C VAL A 96 -9.24 47.26 22.66
N ASP A 97 -8.25 47.28 23.56
CA ASP A 97 -8.15 48.32 24.59
C ASP A 97 -7.12 49.37 24.14
N ILE A 98 -7.55 50.62 24.21
CA ILE A 98 -6.82 51.85 23.92
C ILE A 98 -6.07 52.28 25.18
N GLN A 99 -4.76 52.54 25.08
CA GLN A 99 -4.06 53.42 26.02
C GLN A 99 -2.99 54.27 25.32
N ASP A 100 -3.29 55.58 25.31
CA ASP A 100 -2.49 56.80 25.46
C ASP A 100 -1.05 56.94 24.94
N GLU A 101 -0.88 58.08 24.25
CA GLU A 101 0.36 58.71 23.79
C GLU A 101 1.31 59.07 24.94
N HIS A 102 2.61 58.82 24.74
CA HIS A 102 3.67 59.65 25.32
C HIS A 102 4.84 59.83 24.34
N ASN A 103 5.11 61.09 24.02
CA ASN A 103 6.25 61.57 23.24
C ASN A 103 7.56 61.36 24.01
N GLY A 104 8.54 60.70 23.39
CA GLY A 104 9.91 60.61 23.90
C GLY A 104 10.90 60.40 22.75
N TYR A 105 11.89 61.29 22.65
CA TYR A 105 13.00 61.19 21.71
C TYR A 105 13.78 59.88 21.92
N HIS A 106 13.73 58.96 20.97
CA HIS A 106 14.54 57.73 21.00
C HIS A 106 15.99 58.03 20.62
N SER A 107 16.93 57.67 21.49
CA SER A 107 18.36 57.71 21.20
C SER A 107 18.74 56.59 20.21
N GLU A 108 19.72 56.85 19.34
CA GLU A 108 20.19 55.94 18.28
C GLU A 108 20.49 54.50 18.77
N THR A 109 20.85 54.32 20.04
CA THR A 109 21.10 53.02 20.69
C THR A 109 19.86 52.15 20.91
N GLU A 110 18.65 52.71 21.05
CA GLU A 110 17.40 51.94 21.14
C GLU A 110 16.91 51.50 19.76
N ALA A 111 17.09 52.33 18.73
CA ALA A 111 16.78 51.98 17.35
C ALA A 111 17.66 50.82 16.84
N GLU A 112 18.95 50.79 17.20
CA GLU A 112 19.83 49.66 16.88
C GLU A 112 19.43 48.38 17.60
N GLN A 113 19.00 48.45 18.88
CA GLN A 113 18.53 47.27 19.62
C GLN A 113 17.17 46.75 19.11
N VAL A 114 16.28 47.64 18.68
CA VAL A 114 15.01 47.26 18.03
C VAL A 114 15.29 46.67 16.65
N ALA A 115 16.20 47.25 15.84
CA ALA A 115 16.61 46.69 14.56
C ALA A 115 17.32 45.33 14.70
N LEU A 116 18.10 45.12 15.77
CA LEU A 116 18.71 43.82 16.11
C LEU A 116 17.64 42.81 16.57
N ARG A 117 16.63 43.24 17.34
CA ARG A 117 15.50 42.39 17.76
C ARG A 117 14.58 42.03 16.60
N ASP A 118 14.27 42.97 15.74
CA ASP A 118 13.45 42.77 14.55
C ASP A 118 14.22 41.99 13.48
N GLY A 119 15.54 42.20 13.36
CA GLY A 119 16.43 41.37 12.55
C GLY A 119 16.51 39.92 13.04
N ASN A 120 16.57 39.71 14.36
CA ASN A 120 16.53 38.36 14.95
C ASN A 120 15.14 37.72 14.85
N LYS A 121 14.05 38.49 14.93
CA LYS A 121 12.69 38.00 14.67
C LYS A 121 12.50 37.65 13.20
N LEU A 122 12.97 38.47 12.26
CA LEU A 122 12.91 38.20 10.82
C LEU A 122 13.74 36.95 10.47
N ALA A 123 14.93 36.80 11.06
CA ALA A 123 15.77 35.63 10.91
C ALA A 123 15.12 34.36 11.48
N GLN A 124 14.52 34.41 12.68
CA GLN A 124 13.73 33.29 13.22
C GLN A 124 12.47 32.99 12.40
N MET A 125 11.87 34.02 11.78
CA MET A 125 10.72 33.86 10.91
C MET A 125 11.10 33.28 9.54
N GLU A 126 12.35 33.31 9.11
CA GLU A 126 12.79 32.72 7.82
C GLU A 126 13.19 31.24 7.94
N GLU A 127 13.43 30.71 9.14
CA GLU A 127 13.93 29.34 9.32
C GLU A 127 12.91 28.26 8.95
N ALA A 128 13.40 27.23 8.25
CA ALA A 128 12.61 26.05 7.91
C ALA A 128 12.33 25.23 9.18
N PRO A 129 11.07 24.82 9.44
CA PRO A 129 10.77 23.91 10.55
C PRO A 129 11.51 22.58 10.34
N LEU A 130 12.17 22.05 11.37
CA LEU A 130 12.96 20.82 11.28
C LEU A 130 12.32 19.68 12.08
N PHE A 131 12.29 18.48 11.48
CA PHE A 131 11.98 17.25 12.20
C PHE A 131 13.15 16.83 13.11
N PRO A 132 12.90 16.06 14.19
CA PRO A 132 13.97 15.48 14.98
C PRO A 132 14.92 14.64 14.12
N GLY A 133 16.19 15.05 14.06
CA GLY A 133 17.22 14.41 13.24
C GLY A 133 17.42 15.03 11.86
N GLU A 134 16.56 15.96 11.45
CA GLU A 134 16.74 16.77 10.24
C GLU A 134 17.78 17.87 10.45
N SER A 135 18.58 18.15 9.42
CA SER A 135 19.58 19.21 9.45
C SER A 135 19.66 19.98 8.14
N ILE A 136 19.84 21.29 8.26
CA ILE A 136 20.02 22.20 7.11
C ILE A 136 21.35 21.91 6.43
N LYS A 137 21.33 21.84 5.10
CA LYS A 137 22.49 21.56 4.23
C LYS A 137 22.89 22.78 3.41
N ALA A 138 21.92 23.57 2.97
CA ALA A 138 22.17 24.80 2.24
C ALA A 138 21.01 25.79 2.41
N ILE A 139 21.33 27.09 2.36
CA ILE A 139 20.37 28.19 2.32
C ILE A 139 20.78 29.14 1.21
N ALA A 140 19.84 29.55 0.37
CA ALA A 140 20.03 30.59 -0.64
C ALA A 140 18.91 31.63 -0.54
N LYS A 141 19.30 32.89 -0.42
CA LYS A 141 18.38 34.04 -0.48
C LYS A 141 18.19 34.49 -1.94
N ASP A 142 17.18 35.31 -2.16
CA ASP A 142 16.86 35.90 -3.47
C ASP A 142 16.70 34.84 -4.57
N VAL A 143 16.11 33.70 -4.21
CA VAL A 143 15.68 32.68 -5.16
C VAL A 143 14.26 33.01 -5.59
N MET A 144 13.98 32.94 -6.89
CA MET A 144 12.67 33.20 -7.44
C MET A 144 11.95 31.90 -7.75
N TYR A 145 10.87 31.60 -7.04
CA TYR A 145 9.94 30.54 -7.42
C TYR A 145 8.97 31.05 -8.48
N ILE A 146 8.93 30.37 -9.63
CA ILE A 146 7.99 30.68 -10.71
C ILE A 146 6.74 29.83 -10.49
N CYS A 147 5.80 30.37 -9.73
CA CYS A 147 4.52 29.71 -9.47
C CYS A 147 3.66 29.75 -10.72
N PRO A 148 3.20 28.60 -11.25
CA PRO A 148 2.39 28.60 -12.47
C PRO A 148 1.01 29.23 -12.27
N PHE A 149 0.55 29.43 -11.03
CA PHE A 149 -0.77 29.98 -10.72
C PHE A 149 -0.73 31.45 -10.26
N TRP A 150 0.38 31.91 -9.68
CA TRP A 150 0.49 33.24 -9.05
C TRP A 150 1.65 34.09 -9.60
N GLY A 151 2.42 33.57 -10.55
CA GLY A 151 3.61 34.23 -11.08
C GLY A 151 4.85 34.08 -10.19
N ALA A 152 5.84 34.93 -10.45
CA ALA A 152 7.12 34.88 -9.76
C ALA A 152 7.04 35.40 -8.32
N VAL A 153 7.69 34.68 -7.39
CA VAL A 153 7.82 35.05 -5.98
C VAL A 153 9.28 34.89 -5.58
N SER A 154 9.92 35.96 -5.11
CA SER A 154 11.29 35.92 -4.57
C SER A 154 11.28 35.50 -3.11
N GLY A 155 12.25 34.75 -2.64
CA GLY A 155 12.29 34.31 -1.25
C GLY A 155 13.56 33.52 -0.91
N THR A 156 13.52 32.89 0.26
CA THR A 156 14.63 32.09 0.79
C THR A 156 14.35 30.62 0.52
N LEU A 157 15.29 29.94 -0.13
CA LEU A 157 15.30 28.51 -0.35
C LEU A 157 16.23 27.83 0.67
N THR A 158 15.70 26.85 1.39
CA THR A 158 16.44 26.00 2.33
C THR A 158 16.38 24.56 1.85
N VAL A 159 17.52 23.88 1.84
CA VAL A 159 17.62 22.45 1.57
C VAL A 159 18.12 21.76 2.84
N THR A 160 17.42 20.72 3.27
CA THR A 160 17.81 19.86 4.39
C THR A 160 18.20 18.48 3.89
N ASP A 161 18.45 17.52 4.78
CA ASP A 161 18.53 16.10 4.41
C ASP A 161 17.17 15.42 4.22
N PHE A 162 16.05 16.14 4.38
CA PHE A 162 14.69 15.62 4.21
C PHE A 162 13.86 16.37 3.17
N LYS A 163 13.94 17.70 3.12
CA LYS A 163 13.06 18.54 2.30
C LYS A 163 13.78 19.71 1.64
N MET A 164 13.15 20.20 0.59
CA MET A 164 13.33 21.53 0.04
C MET A 164 12.21 22.43 0.59
N TYR A 165 12.58 23.54 1.21
CA TYR A 165 11.66 24.47 1.86
C TYR A 165 11.89 25.89 1.32
N PHE A 166 10.88 26.47 0.68
CA PHE A 166 10.92 27.83 0.17
C PHE A 166 9.93 28.71 0.93
N LYS A 167 10.38 29.89 1.35
CA LYS A 167 9.57 30.86 2.10
C LYS A 167 9.73 32.27 1.56
N ASN A 168 8.61 32.96 1.36
CA ASN A 168 8.55 34.41 1.16
C ASN A 168 7.71 35.02 2.29
N VAL A 169 8.32 35.93 3.04
CA VAL A 169 7.71 36.63 4.19
C VAL A 169 7.04 37.96 3.79
N GLU A 170 7.19 38.40 2.54
CA GLU A 170 6.60 39.64 2.05
C GLU A 170 5.08 39.55 1.82
N ARG A 171 4.55 38.32 1.73
CA ARG A 171 3.10 38.07 1.66
C ARG A 171 2.52 37.80 3.04
N ASP A 172 1.25 38.15 3.21
CA ASP A 172 0.43 37.80 4.37
C ASP A 172 -0.82 37.01 3.93
N PRO A 173 -0.95 35.71 4.29
CA PRO A 173 0.04 34.90 5.02
C PRO A 173 1.32 34.65 4.19
N PRO A 174 2.46 34.32 4.84
CA PRO A 174 3.70 34.01 4.14
C PRO A 174 3.52 32.90 3.11
N PHE A 175 4.12 33.07 1.94
CA PHE A 175 4.12 32.02 0.93
C PHE A 175 5.12 30.93 1.33
N ILE A 176 4.65 29.69 1.43
CA ILE A 176 5.46 28.53 1.81
C ILE A 176 5.31 27.43 0.76
N LEU A 177 6.44 26.86 0.35
CA LEU A 177 6.50 25.65 -0.46
C LEU A 177 7.42 24.64 0.26
N ASP A 178 6.81 23.64 0.87
CA ASP A 178 7.48 22.53 1.57
C ASP A 178 7.40 21.26 0.70
N VAL A 179 8.55 20.70 0.34
CA VAL A 179 8.67 19.60 -0.62
C VAL A 179 9.65 18.55 -0.09
N PRO A 180 9.16 17.38 0.36
CA PRO A 180 10.04 16.27 0.73
C PRO A 180 10.93 15.86 -0.44
N LEU A 181 12.22 15.72 -0.21
CA LEU A 181 13.20 15.41 -1.24
C LEU A 181 12.91 14.07 -1.95
N GLY A 182 12.31 13.12 -1.24
CA GLY A 182 11.92 11.83 -1.81
C GLY A 182 10.86 11.90 -2.93
N VAL A 183 10.11 13.01 -3.04
CA VAL A 183 9.17 13.23 -4.15
C VAL A 183 9.85 13.76 -5.40
N ILE A 184 11.10 14.22 -5.32
CA ILE A 184 11.83 14.71 -6.49
C ILE A 184 12.19 13.51 -7.37
N SER A 185 11.78 13.58 -8.63
CA SER A 185 12.10 12.55 -9.63
C SER A 185 13.35 12.91 -10.42
N ARG A 186 13.48 14.18 -10.81
CA ARG A 186 14.67 14.70 -11.51
C ARG A 186 14.78 16.21 -11.30
N VAL A 187 16.00 16.71 -11.47
CA VAL A 187 16.31 18.14 -11.42
C VAL A 187 17.07 18.50 -12.69
N GLU A 188 16.56 19.48 -13.45
CA GLU A 188 17.12 19.91 -14.74
C GLU A 188 17.50 21.39 -14.66
N LYS A 189 18.66 21.77 -15.21
CA LYS A 189 19.01 23.19 -15.37
C LYS A 189 18.27 23.75 -16.59
N ILE A 190 17.63 24.91 -16.42
CA ILE A 190 16.92 25.62 -17.48
C ILE A 190 17.50 27.03 -17.65
N GLY A 191 17.47 27.56 -18.87
CA GLY A 191 17.72 28.98 -19.13
C GLY A 191 16.44 29.77 -18.86
N VAL A 192 16.53 30.87 -18.13
CA VAL A 192 15.39 31.77 -17.90
C VAL A 192 15.65 33.05 -18.68
N GLN A 193 14.82 33.36 -19.67
CA GLN A 193 14.90 34.63 -20.38
C GLN A 193 14.31 35.73 -19.49
N SER A 194 15.17 36.54 -18.86
CA SER A 194 14.79 37.81 -18.26
C SER A 194 15.42 38.94 -19.05
N GLN A 195 14.70 40.06 -19.21
CA GLN A 195 15.17 41.23 -19.95
C GLN A 195 16.46 41.79 -19.32
N GLY A 196 17.62 41.42 -19.87
CA GLY A 196 18.91 42.05 -19.57
C GLY A 196 19.77 41.39 -18.47
N SER A 197 19.40 40.23 -17.90
CA SER A 197 20.26 39.52 -16.94
C SER A 197 20.40 38.03 -17.29
N ASN A 198 21.62 37.48 -17.16
CA ASN A 198 21.90 36.04 -17.28
C ASN A 198 21.27 35.28 -16.10
N SER A 199 19.96 35.06 -16.15
CA SER A 199 19.23 34.27 -15.16
C SER A 199 19.31 32.78 -15.50
N CYS A 200 19.88 32.00 -14.60
CA CYS A 200 19.79 30.54 -14.61
C CYS A 200 18.52 30.12 -13.85
N GLY A 201 18.00 28.94 -14.18
CA GLY A 201 16.92 28.34 -13.42
C GLY A 201 17.10 26.84 -13.30
N ILE A 202 16.26 26.25 -12.46
CA ILE A 202 16.15 24.81 -12.29
C ILE A 202 14.69 24.41 -12.37
N GLU A 203 14.42 23.33 -13.09
CA GLU A 203 13.13 22.67 -13.14
C GLU A 203 13.23 21.37 -12.35
N ILE A 204 12.34 21.22 -11.37
CA ILE A 204 12.26 20.06 -10.48
C ILE A 204 10.99 19.32 -10.85
N VAL A 205 11.14 18.13 -11.42
CA VAL A 205 10.02 17.26 -11.76
C VAL A 205 9.74 16.34 -10.59
N CYS A 206 8.53 16.41 -10.06
CA CYS A 206 8.15 15.66 -8.88
C CYS A 206 7.23 14.47 -9.22
N LYS A 207 7.24 13.46 -8.34
CA LYS A 207 6.45 12.23 -8.40
C LYS A 207 4.99 12.45 -7.99
N ASP A 208 4.70 13.54 -7.28
CA ASP A 208 3.38 13.97 -6.78
C ASP A 208 2.64 14.88 -7.77
N MET A 209 2.74 14.58 -9.07
CA MET A 209 1.99 15.23 -10.15
C MET A 209 2.26 16.72 -10.39
N ARG A 210 3.31 17.29 -9.80
CA ARG A 210 3.74 18.69 -10.02
C ARG A 210 5.15 18.82 -10.60
N ASN A 211 5.43 19.99 -11.16
CA ASN A 211 6.76 20.47 -11.52
C ASN A 211 6.99 21.84 -10.89
N LEU A 212 8.19 22.07 -10.36
CA LEU A 212 8.57 23.32 -9.70
C LEU A 212 9.65 23.99 -10.53
N ARG A 213 9.59 25.32 -10.65
CA ARG A 213 10.60 26.11 -11.36
C ARG A 213 11.16 27.17 -10.43
N LEU A 214 12.48 27.18 -10.31
CA LEU A 214 13.22 28.17 -9.54
C LEU A 214 14.15 28.91 -10.49
N ALA A 215 14.35 30.21 -10.27
CA ALA A 215 15.23 31.07 -11.03
C ALA A 215 16.14 31.86 -10.10
N TYR A 216 17.36 32.14 -10.54
CA TYR A 216 18.37 32.84 -9.77
C TYR A 216 19.42 33.50 -10.67
N LYS A 217 20.15 34.49 -10.13
CA LYS A 217 21.24 35.19 -10.84
C LYS A 217 22.49 34.32 -10.86
N GLN A 218 23.14 34.19 -12.02
CA GLN A 218 24.25 33.25 -12.26
C GLN A 218 25.54 33.58 -11.48
N GLU A 219 25.69 34.81 -10.98
CA GLU A 219 26.97 35.34 -10.47
C GLU A 219 27.30 34.96 -9.01
N GLU A 220 26.47 34.15 -8.33
CA GLU A 220 26.64 33.83 -6.91
C GLU A 220 26.97 32.35 -6.66
N GLN A 221 28.14 32.09 -6.08
CA GLN A 221 28.63 30.74 -5.75
C GLN A 221 27.69 29.95 -4.82
N SER A 222 27.03 30.61 -3.87
CA SER A 222 26.06 30.02 -2.93
C SER A 222 24.87 29.36 -3.64
N LYS A 223 24.49 29.85 -4.82
CA LYS A 223 23.37 29.33 -5.62
C LYS A 223 23.76 28.09 -6.43
N LEU A 224 25.05 27.87 -6.68
CA LEU A 224 25.54 26.58 -7.22
C LEU A 224 25.59 25.53 -6.12
N GLU A 225 26.03 25.91 -4.93
CA GLU A 225 26.10 25.02 -3.77
C GLU A 225 24.71 24.49 -3.36
N ILE A 226 23.66 25.32 -3.39
CA ILE A 226 22.30 24.83 -3.06
C ILE A 226 21.79 23.79 -4.06
N PHE A 227 22.15 23.92 -5.34
CA PHE A 227 21.77 22.96 -6.37
C PHE A 227 22.47 21.61 -6.19
N GLU A 228 23.76 21.64 -5.89
CA GLU A 228 24.54 20.44 -5.60
C GLU A 228 24.01 19.74 -4.34
N ASN A 229 23.70 20.50 -3.28
CA ASN A 229 23.08 19.96 -2.07
C ASN A 229 21.68 19.39 -2.35
N LEU A 230 20.86 20.05 -3.17
CA LEU A 230 19.54 19.56 -3.55
C LEU A 230 19.63 18.20 -4.25
N ILE A 231 20.47 18.07 -5.28
CA ILE A 231 20.65 16.80 -6.01
C ILE A 231 21.20 15.73 -5.07
N ARG A 232 22.24 16.06 -4.31
CA ARG A 232 22.90 15.13 -3.41
C ARG A 232 21.91 14.54 -2.41
N HIS A 233 21.06 15.37 -1.79
CA HIS A 233 20.10 14.93 -0.77
C HIS A 233 18.75 14.46 -1.32
N ALA A 234 18.38 14.80 -2.56
CA ALA A 234 17.25 14.20 -3.27
C ALA A 234 17.52 12.76 -3.71
N PHE A 235 18.79 12.45 -4.01
CA PHE A 235 19.20 11.15 -4.49
C PHE A 235 20.27 10.51 -3.58
N PRO A 236 19.98 10.29 -2.28
CA PRO A 236 20.98 9.79 -1.34
C PRO A 236 21.54 8.42 -1.73
N VAL A 237 20.75 7.51 -2.30
CA VAL A 237 21.22 6.17 -2.69
C VAL A 237 22.24 6.28 -3.83
N SER A 238 21.95 7.07 -4.87
CA SER A 238 22.92 7.34 -5.95
C SER A 238 24.19 8.03 -5.46
N ASN A 239 24.11 8.73 -4.32
CA ASN A 239 25.23 9.43 -3.70
C ASN A 239 25.87 8.67 -2.52
N ALA A 240 25.59 7.36 -2.37
CA ALA A 240 26.10 6.52 -1.28
C ALA A 240 25.83 7.08 0.13
N MET A 241 24.67 7.69 0.32
CA MET A 241 24.17 8.25 1.58
C MET A 241 22.93 7.48 2.06
N PRO A 242 22.68 7.44 3.38
CA PRO A 242 21.47 6.84 3.91
C PRO A 242 20.22 7.66 3.52
N LEU A 243 19.09 6.97 3.35
CA LEU A 243 17.77 7.62 3.32
C LEU A 243 17.48 8.32 4.65
N PHE A 244 16.71 9.41 4.61
CA PHE A 244 16.35 10.18 5.81
C PHE A 244 15.65 9.33 6.89
N ALA A 245 14.95 8.26 6.50
CA ALA A 245 14.32 7.31 7.43
C ALA A 245 15.28 6.77 8.51
N TYR A 246 16.59 6.66 8.23
CA TYR A 246 17.60 6.22 9.20
C TYR A 246 18.12 7.34 10.10
N SER A 247 17.85 8.60 9.74
CA SER A 247 18.25 9.79 10.50
C SER A 247 17.11 10.38 11.33
N TYR A 248 15.86 10.08 10.98
CA TYR A 248 14.66 10.53 11.67
C TYR A 248 14.54 9.96 13.09
N LYS A 249 14.29 10.83 14.08
CA LYS A 249 14.33 10.51 15.52
C LYS A 249 13.05 10.85 16.28
N GLU A 250 11.96 11.17 15.58
CA GLU A 250 10.70 11.43 16.25
C GLU A 250 10.19 10.16 16.96
N LYS A 251 9.48 10.35 18.07
CA LYS A 251 8.95 9.27 18.89
C LYS A 251 7.44 9.36 18.95
N PHE A 252 6.79 8.26 18.61
CA PHE A 252 5.35 8.11 18.70
C PHE A 252 4.98 7.21 19.88
N SER A 253 3.78 7.38 20.43
CA SER A 253 3.25 6.55 21.51
C SER A 253 2.94 5.12 21.06
N VAL A 254 2.70 4.92 19.76
CA VAL A 254 2.42 3.63 19.13
C VAL A 254 3.59 3.22 18.25
N ASN A 255 4.01 1.95 18.35
CA ASN A 255 5.03 1.38 17.49
C ASN A 255 4.38 0.71 16.26
N GLY A 256 4.40 1.40 15.12
CA GLY A 256 3.83 0.91 13.86
C GLY A 256 4.40 -0.44 13.41
N TRP A 257 5.67 -0.75 13.71
CA TRP A 257 6.28 -2.06 13.38
C TRP A 257 5.64 -3.25 14.09
N LYS A 258 4.75 -3.01 15.07
CA LYS A 258 4.00 -4.04 15.78
C LYS A 258 2.54 -4.14 15.32
N VAL A 259 2.14 -3.38 14.29
CA VAL A 259 0.77 -3.41 13.78
C VAL A 259 0.40 -4.78 13.18
N TYR A 260 1.36 -5.43 12.54
CA TYR A 260 1.19 -6.71 11.87
C TYR A 260 2.01 -7.82 12.54
N ASP A 261 1.31 -8.90 12.91
CA ASP A 261 1.90 -10.18 13.25
C ASP A 261 1.23 -11.24 12.35
N PRO A 262 2.00 -11.96 11.49
CA PRO A 262 1.43 -12.94 10.57
C PRO A 262 0.58 -14.00 11.28
N THR A 263 1.02 -14.48 12.44
CA THR A 263 0.34 -15.55 13.18
C THR A 263 -0.96 -15.03 13.78
N VAL A 264 -0.96 -13.81 14.32
CA VAL A 264 -2.19 -13.17 14.84
C VAL A 264 -3.21 -12.96 13.72
N GLU A 265 -2.77 -12.50 12.55
CA GLU A 265 -3.67 -12.30 11.41
C GLU A 265 -4.24 -13.63 10.89
N TYR A 266 -3.43 -14.68 10.74
CA TYR A 266 -3.95 -16.01 10.37
C TYR A 266 -4.92 -16.56 11.42
N LYS A 267 -4.65 -16.36 12.72
CA LYS A 267 -5.58 -16.75 13.80
C LYS A 267 -6.91 -16.00 13.73
N ARG A 268 -6.90 -14.71 13.39
CA ARG A 268 -8.13 -13.92 13.19
C ARG A 268 -9.00 -14.54 12.09
N GLN A 269 -8.39 -15.11 11.06
CA GLN A 269 -9.07 -15.81 9.97
C GLN A 269 -9.43 -17.29 10.31
N GLY A 270 -9.22 -17.74 11.54
CA GLY A 270 -9.53 -19.11 11.97
C GLY A 270 -8.48 -20.16 11.60
N LEU A 271 -7.22 -19.76 11.40
CA LEU A 271 -6.11 -20.63 11.00
C LEU A 271 -5.06 -20.80 12.11
N PRO A 272 -4.35 -21.95 12.17
CA PRO A 272 -4.53 -23.14 11.33
C PRO A 272 -5.84 -23.88 11.66
N ASN A 273 -6.30 -24.71 10.74
CA ASN A 273 -7.46 -25.58 10.90
C ASN A 273 -7.17 -26.98 10.32
N GLU A 274 -8.19 -27.83 10.17
CA GLU A 274 -8.00 -29.19 9.64
C GLU A 274 -7.42 -29.20 8.22
N SER A 275 -7.84 -28.24 7.37
CA SER A 275 -7.44 -28.17 5.96
C SER A 275 -6.16 -27.38 5.71
N TRP A 276 -5.81 -26.42 6.59
CA TRP A 276 -4.74 -25.45 6.37
C TRP A 276 -3.79 -25.31 7.57
N LYS A 277 -2.48 -25.33 7.30
CA LYS A 277 -1.41 -25.17 8.30
C LYS A 277 -0.56 -23.92 8.05
N ILE A 278 -0.04 -23.33 9.13
CA ILE A 278 1.00 -22.31 9.06
C ILE A 278 2.35 -23.02 8.87
N SER A 279 2.95 -22.87 7.70
CA SER A 279 4.27 -23.44 7.39
C SER A 279 5.39 -22.50 7.81
N LYS A 280 6.49 -23.09 8.28
CA LYS A 280 7.75 -22.42 8.62
C LYS A 280 8.89 -22.80 7.67
N ILE A 281 8.58 -23.49 6.56
CA ILE A 281 9.57 -23.91 5.57
C ILE A 281 10.40 -22.75 5.02
N ASN A 282 9.82 -21.54 4.98
CA ASN A 282 10.48 -20.34 4.48
C ASN A 282 11.03 -19.42 5.59
N SER A 283 11.22 -19.92 6.81
CA SER A 283 11.69 -19.10 7.94
C SER A 283 13.08 -18.50 7.74
N THR A 284 13.91 -19.14 6.90
CA THR A 284 15.23 -18.65 6.46
C THR A 284 15.22 -18.06 5.06
N TYR A 285 14.03 -17.92 4.45
CA TYR A 285 13.83 -17.37 3.10
C TYR A 285 14.45 -18.22 1.96
N GLU A 286 14.82 -19.47 2.23
CA GLU A 286 15.46 -20.37 1.25
C GLU A 286 14.51 -20.88 0.16
N LEU A 287 13.22 -21.09 0.48
CA LEU A 287 12.24 -21.51 -0.52
C LEU A 287 11.87 -20.36 -1.46
N CYS A 288 11.66 -19.18 -0.89
CA CYS A 288 11.33 -17.97 -1.63
C CYS A 288 11.76 -16.71 -0.85
N ASP A 289 12.79 -16.05 -1.36
CA ASP A 289 13.41 -14.85 -0.78
C ASP A 289 12.54 -13.59 -0.82
N THR A 290 11.47 -13.63 -1.61
CA THR A 290 10.51 -12.52 -1.79
C THR A 290 9.15 -12.78 -1.15
N TYR A 291 9.00 -13.88 -0.41
CA TYR A 291 7.82 -14.23 0.37
C TYR A 291 8.06 -13.99 1.86
N PRO A 292 6.98 -13.95 2.69
CA PRO A 292 7.12 -13.86 4.12
C PRO A 292 7.79 -15.12 4.70
N ALA A 293 8.39 -14.98 5.89
CA ALA A 293 9.02 -16.08 6.61
C ALA A 293 8.04 -17.20 7.00
N VAL A 294 6.76 -16.85 7.16
CA VAL A 294 5.67 -17.78 7.45
C VAL A 294 4.48 -17.50 6.54
N PHE A 295 3.87 -18.56 6.03
CA PHE A 295 2.68 -18.50 5.18
C PHE A 295 1.84 -19.76 5.38
N VAL A 296 0.61 -19.73 4.87
CA VAL A 296 -0.35 -20.82 5.04
C VAL A 296 -0.49 -21.64 3.76
N VAL A 297 -0.43 -22.97 3.92
CA VAL A 297 -0.53 -24.00 2.87
C VAL A 297 -1.48 -25.12 3.32
N PRO A 298 -1.98 -25.98 2.42
CA PRO A 298 -2.81 -27.11 2.82
C PRO A 298 -2.07 -28.07 3.77
N THR A 299 -2.77 -28.58 4.78
CA THR A 299 -2.20 -29.40 5.86
C THR A 299 -1.53 -30.67 5.35
N SER A 300 -2.16 -31.32 4.37
CA SER A 300 -1.75 -32.62 3.80
C SER A 300 -0.52 -32.57 2.87
N VAL A 301 -0.05 -31.37 2.50
CA VAL A 301 1.10 -31.21 1.59
C VAL A 301 2.40 -31.29 2.37
N ALA A 302 3.34 -32.13 1.91
CA ALA A 302 4.67 -32.27 2.50
C ALA A 302 5.63 -31.15 2.04
N ASP A 303 6.62 -30.83 2.86
CA ASP A 303 7.60 -29.77 2.57
C ASP A 303 8.45 -30.07 1.31
N ASP A 304 8.72 -31.34 1.03
CA ASP A 304 9.37 -31.78 -0.20
C ASP A 304 8.52 -31.49 -1.45
N ASP A 305 7.19 -31.66 -1.35
CA ASP A 305 6.26 -31.27 -2.43
C ASP A 305 6.29 -29.75 -2.62
N LEU A 306 6.27 -28.96 -1.53
CA LEU A 306 6.37 -27.49 -1.61
C LEU A 306 7.66 -27.02 -2.31
N THR A 307 8.78 -27.70 -2.06
CA THR A 307 10.06 -27.40 -2.71
C THR A 307 9.99 -27.66 -4.23
N ARG A 308 9.35 -28.76 -4.65
CA ARG A 308 9.13 -29.06 -6.08
C ARG A 308 8.18 -28.06 -6.74
N VAL A 309 7.11 -27.66 -6.06
CA VAL A 309 6.20 -26.58 -6.50
C VAL A 309 6.96 -25.26 -6.62
N GLY A 310 7.83 -24.95 -5.66
CA GLY A 310 8.71 -23.76 -5.68
C GLY A 310 9.61 -23.73 -6.91
N ALA A 311 10.19 -24.86 -7.29
CA ALA A 311 11.00 -24.97 -8.51
C ALA A 311 10.19 -24.78 -9.81
N PHE A 312 8.88 -25.00 -9.77
CA PHE A 312 7.99 -24.83 -10.93
C PHE A 312 7.28 -23.47 -10.99
N ARG A 313 7.24 -22.72 -9.88
CA ARG A 313 6.64 -21.37 -9.83
C ARG A 313 7.74 -20.32 -9.94
N ALA A 314 7.53 -19.31 -10.79
CA ALA A 314 8.54 -18.28 -11.01
C ALA A 314 8.99 -17.64 -9.68
N LYS A 315 10.31 -17.61 -9.43
CA LYS A 315 10.93 -17.07 -8.20
C LYS A 315 10.54 -17.80 -6.91
N GLY A 316 10.11 -19.06 -6.99
CA GLY A 316 9.72 -19.85 -5.80
C GLY A 316 8.39 -19.42 -5.18
N ARG A 317 7.64 -18.52 -5.82
CA ARG A 317 6.42 -17.91 -5.27
C ARG A 317 5.22 -18.84 -5.45
N ILE A 318 5.21 -19.91 -4.66
CA ILE A 318 4.17 -20.95 -4.67
C ILE A 318 2.78 -20.40 -4.30
N PRO A 319 1.68 -21.08 -4.64
CA PRO A 319 0.35 -20.68 -4.18
C PRO A 319 0.25 -20.79 -2.65
N VAL A 320 -0.04 -19.67 -1.99
CA VAL A 320 -0.23 -19.59 -0.54
C VAL A 320 -1.48 -18.78 -0.21
N LEU A 321 -2.07 -19.04 0.95
CA LEU A 321 -3.34 -18.43 1.37
C LEU A 321 -3.15 -16.95 1.74
N SER A 322 -3.93 -16.08 1.10
CA SER A 322 -4.12 -14.67 1.47
C SER A 322 -5.31 -14.50 2.41
N TRP A 323 -6.44 -15.14 2.07
CA TRP A 323 -7.69 -15.01 2.82
C TRP A 323 -8.55 -16.28 2.74
N ILE A 324 -9.35 -16.54 3.77
CA ILE A 324 -10.34 -17.62 3.82
C ILE A 324 -11.70 -17.11 4.29
N HIS A 325 -12.76 -17.55 3.63
CA HIS A 325 -14.13 -17.20 3.97
C HIS A 325 -14.54 -17.89 5.29
N PRO A 326 -15.06 -17.14 6.29
CA PRO A 326 -15.33 -17.68 7.62
C PRO A 326 -16.34 -18.83 7.63
N GLU A 327 -17.36 -18.78 6.76
CA GLU A 327 -18.39 -19.82 6.68
C GLU A 327 -18.08 -20.90 5.63
N SER A 328 -17.96 -20.54 4.35
CA SER A 328 -17.83 -21.52 3.25
C SER A 328 -16.47 -22.19 3.15
N GLN A 329 -15.44 -21.67 3.83
CA GLN A 329 -14.05 -22.10 3.70
C GLN A 329 -13.46 -21.90 2.28
N ALA A 330 -14.13 -21.15 1.40
CA ALA A 330 -13.56 -20.74 0.12
C ALA A 330 -12.36 -19.81 0.33
N THR A 331 -11.27 -20.03 -0.39
CA THR A 331 -10.00 -19.32 -0.16
C THR A 331 -9.58 -18.46 -1.34
N ILE A 332 -8.91 -17.34 -1.05
CA ILE A 332 -8.05 -16.63 -1.99
C ILE A 332 -6.61 -17.06 -1.74
N THR A 333 -6.00 -17.67 -2.75
CA THR A 333 -4.56 -18.00 -2.74
C THR A 333 -3.83 -17.18 -3.80
N ARG A 334 -2.54 -16.92 -3.59
CA ARG A 334 -1.72 -16.11 -4.50
C ARG A 334 -0.39 -16.76 -4.84
N CYS A 335 0.07 -16.57 -6.07
CA CYS A 335 1.35 -17.07 -6.57
C CYS A 335 1.92 -16.23 -7.72
N SER A 336 3.08 -16.65 -8.23
CA SER A 336 3.57 -16.29 -9.56
C SER A 336 3.10 -17.29 -10.62
N GLN A 337 3.43 -17.00 -11.88
CA GLN A 337 3.13 -17.89 -13.00
C GLN A 337 3.85 -19.25 -12.89
N PRO A 338 3.26 -20.33 -13.45
CA PRO A 338 3.96 -21.60 -13.62
C PRO A 338 5.02 -21.52 -14.73
N LEU A 339 6.09 -22.32 -14.60
CA LEU A 339 7.22 -22.41 -15.54
C LEU A 339 7.00 -23.50 -16.59
N VAL A 340 5.87 -23.40 -17.29
CA VAL A 340 5.43 -24.34 -18.34
C VAL A 340 6.38 -24.31 -19.54
N GLY A 341 6.73 -23.10 -19.99
CA GLY A 341 7.59 -22.86 -21.14
C GLY A 341 6.99 -23.27 -22.49
N PRO A 342 7.76 -23.15 -23.57
CA PRO A 342 7.31 -23.50 -24.92
C PRO A 342 7.11 -25.02 -25.12
N ASN A 343 7.63 -25.86 -24.22
CA ASN A 343 7.58 -27.32 -24.31
C ASN A 343 6.48 -27.93 -23.43
N ASP A 344 5.53 -27.14 -22.95
CA ASP A 344 4.40 -27.59 -22.13
C ASP A 344 4.84 -28.45 -20.92
N LYS A 345 5.90 -28.00 -20.21
CA LYS A 345 6.38 -28.68 -19.01
C LYS A 345 5.27 -28.70 -17.96
N ARG A 346 5.20 -29.84 -17.27
CA ARG A 346 4.24 -30.11 -16.22
C ARG A 346 4.95 -30.41 -14.91
N CYS A 347 4.28 -30.13 -13.80
CA CYS A 347 4.74 -30.47 -12.46
C CYS A 347 3.61 -31.19 -11.74
N LYS A 348 3.80 -32.49 -11.49
CA LYS A 348 2.77 -33.34 -10.83
C LYS A 348 2.46 -32.82 -9.43
N GLU A 349 3.47 -32.28 -8.76
CA GLU A 349 3.35 -31.70 -7.43
C GLU A 349 2.52 -30.42 -7.45
N ASP A 350 2.70 -29.54 -8.44
CA ASP A 350 1.89 -28.32 -8.60
C ASP A 350 0.43 -28.65 -8.93
N GLU A 351 0.21 -29.59 -9.86
CA GLU A 351 -1.12 -30.09 -10.20
C GLU A 351 -1.84 -30.67 -8.98
N LYS A 352 -1.16 -31.55 -8.22
CA LYS A 352 -1.67 -32.11 -6.96
C LYS A 352 -1.88 -31.01 -5.91
N TYR A 353 -1.01 -30.02 -5.86
CA TYR A 353 -1.10 -28.93 -4.90
C TYR A 353 -2.35 -28.06 -5.14
N LEU A 354 -2.61 -27.66 -6.39
CA LEU A 354 -3.84 -26.95 -6.75
C LEU A 354 -5.09 -27.80 -6.52
N GLN A 355 -5.03 -29.10 -6.83
CA GLN A 355 -6.10 -30.04 -6.50
C GLN A 355 -6.37 -30.07 -4.98
N THR A 356 -5.32 -30.06 -4.15
CA THR A 356 -5.46 -30.05 -2.69
C THR A 356 -6.08 -28.74 -2.18
N ILE A 357 -5.77 -27.60 -2.80
CA ILE A 357 -6.44 -26.31 -2.49
C ILE A 357 -7.93 -26.38 -2.81
N MET A 358 -8.31 -27.03 -3.90
CA MET A 358 -9.71 -27.25 -4.26
C MET A 358 -10.40 -28.17 -3.24
N ASP A 359 -9.78 -29.31 -2.92
CA ASP A 359 -10.33 -30.32 -2.00
C ASP A 359 -10.47 -29.78 -0.56
N ALA A 360 -9.71 -28.75 -0.18
CA ALA A 360 -9.84 -28.04 1.09
C ALA A 360 -11.17 -27.27 1.22
N ASN A 361 -11.90 -27.05 0.13
CA ASN A 361 -13.21 -26.42 0.09
C ASN A 361 -14.29 -27.44 -0.30
N ALA A 362 -15.07 -27.89 0.70
CA ALA A 362 -16.13 -28.88 0.49
C ALA A 362 -17.33 -28.38 -0.33
N GLN A 363 -17.42 -27.07 -0.63
CA GLN A 363 -18.56 -26.47 -1.33
C GLN A 363 -18.41 -26.42 -2.85
N SER A 364 -17.22 -26.71 -3.40
CA SER A 364 -16.96 -26.62 -4.84
C SER A 364 -16.11 -27.77 -5.35
N HIS A 365 -16.44 -28.26 -6.55
CA HIS A 365 -15.64 -29.24 -7.30
C HIS A 365 -14.80 -28.59 -8.41
N LYS A 366 -14.66 -27.26 -8.38
CA LYS A 366 -13.83 -26.49 -9.30
C LYS A 366 -12.95 -25.49 -8.55
N LEU A 367 -11.79 -25.21 -9.13
CA LEU A 367 -10.89 -24.13 -8.72
C LEU A 367 -10.88 -23.07 -9.82
N ILE A 368 -11.00 -21.78 -9.48
CA ILE A 368 -10.85 -20.72 -10.49
C ILE A 368 -9.47 -20.09 -10.38
N ILE A 369 -8.77 -20.01 -11.50
CA ILE A 369 -7.46 -19.35 -11.60
C ILE A 369 -7.67 -18.02 -12.32
N PHE A 370 -7.39 -16.92 -11.63
CA PHE A 370 -7.37 -15.58 -12.21
C PHE A 370 -5.93 -15.20 -12.54
N ASP A 371 -5.60 -15.21 -13.83
CA ASP A 371 -4.38 -14.62 -14.34
C ASP A 371 -4.65 -13.14 -14.64
N ALA A 372 -3.96 -12.25 -13.93
CA ALA A 372 -4.14 -10.82 -14.10
C ALA A 372 -3.79 -10.32 -15.50
N ARG A 373 -2.99 -11.07 -16.27
CA ARG A 373 -2.41 -10.61 -17.54
C ARG A 373 -3.44 -10.61 -18.66
N GLN A 374 -3.04 -9.93 -19.72
CA GLN A 374 -3.60 -10.15 -21.05
C GLN A 374 -3.18 -11.53 -21.56
N ASN A 375 -4.08 -12.24 -22.23
CA ASN A 375 -3.80 -13.56 -22.78
C ASN A 375 -2.53 -13.56 -23.67
N SER A 376 -2.42 -12.58 -24.58
CA SER A 376 -1.25 -12.41 -25.46
C SER A 376 0.08 -12.24 -24.70
N VAL A 377 0.04 -11.57 -23.55
CA VAL A 377 1.21 -11.41 -22.67
C VAL A 377 1.52 -12.74 -21.98
N ALA A 378 0.51 -13.50 -21.56
CA ALA A 378 0.70 -14.82 -20.97
C ALA A 378 1.33 -15.80 -21.97
N ASP A 379 0.89 -15.80 -23.23
CA ASP A 379 1.51 -16.56 -24.32
C ASP A 379 2.96 -16.15 -24.57
N THR A 380 3.25 -14.84 -24.57
CA THR A 380 4.63 -14.34 -24.69
C THR A 380 5.51 -14.81 -23.52
N ASN A 381 4.96 -14.87 -22.30
CA ASN A 381 5.67 -15.42 -21.14
C ASN A 381 5.88 -16.92 -21.28
N LYS A 382 4.90 -17.67 -21.81
CA LYS A 382 5.02 -19.09 -22.12
C LYS A 382 6.20 -19.35 -23.06
N ALA A 383 6.30 -18.58 -24.14
CA ALA A 383 7.45 -18.67 -25.06
C ALA A 383 8.81 -18.39 -24.38
N LYS A 384 8.83 -17.61 -23.30
CA LYS A 384 10.03 -17.26 -22.51
C LYS A 384 10.30 -18.18 -21.31
N GLY A 385 9.57 -19.29 -21.16
CA GLY A 385 9.78 -20.25 -20.08
C GLY A 385 8.78 -20.14 -18.91
N GLY A 386 7.96 -19.09 -18.86
CA GLY A 386 6.81 -18.97 -17.94
C GLY A 386 5.57 -19.67 -18.50
N GLY A 387 4.39 -19.10 -18.29
CA GLY A 387 3.15 -19.60 -18.89
C GLY A 387 1.95 -19.51 -17.98
N TYR A 388 0.98 -20.40 -18.16
CA TYR A 388 -0.28 -20.47 -17.43
C TYR A 388 -0.78 -21.92 -17.40
N GLU A 389 -1.68 -22.20 -16.49
CA GLU A 389 -2.29 -23.50 -16.23
C GLU A 389 -3.24 -23.89 -17.37
N SER A 390 -2.91 -24.95 -18.12
CA SER A 390 -3.79 -25.46 -19.19
C SER A 390 -4.88 -26.37 -18.64
N GLU A 391 -6.06 -26.36 -19.26
CA GLU A 391 -7.17 -27.27 -18.90
C GLU A 391 -6.78 -28.75 -18.97
N THR A 392 -5.83 -29.11 -19.84
CA THR A 392 -5.31 -30.49 -19.96
C THR A 392 -4.44 -30.92 -18.79
N ALA A 393 -3.72 -29.99 -18.16
CA ALA A 393 -2.86 -30.27 -17.01
C ALA A 393 -3.63 -30.11 -15.69
N TYR A 394 -4.60 -29.19 -15.65
CA TYR A 394 -5.39 -28.84 -14.48
C TYR A 394 -6.89 -29.01 -14.79
N PRO A 395 -7.40 -30.25 -14.89
CA PRO A 395 -8.75 -30.53 -15.42
C PRO A 395 -9.90 -29.96 -14.56
N ASN A 396 -9.66 -29.75 -13.26
CA ASN A 396 -10.66 -29.18 -12.35
C ASN A 396 -10.46 -27.67 -12.13
N ALA A 397 -9.53 -27.05 -12.86
CA ALA A 397 -9.28 -25.63 -12.80
C ALA A 397 -9.83 -24.91 -14.04
N GLU A 398 -10.45 -23.74 -13.84
CA GLU A 398 -10.88 -22.84 -14.90
C GLU A 398 -10.01 -21.58 -14.87
N LEU A 399 -9.29 -21.32 -15.96
CA LEU A 399 -8.41 -20.17 -16.10
C LEU A 399 -9.14 -18.98 -16.72
N ILE A 400 -9.02 -17.82 -16.08
CA ILE A 400 -9.61 -16.57 -16.52
C ILE A 400 -8.52 -15.49 -16.62
N PHE A 401 -8.35 -14.91 -17.80
CA PHE A 401 -7.53 -13.72 -18.00
C PHE A 401 -8.31 -12.44 -17.63
N LEU A 402 -7.70 -11.57 -16.83
CA LEU A 402 -8.28 -10.28 -16.42
C LEU A 402 -7.85 -9.10 -17.31
N GLU A 403 -6.93 -9.34 -18.25
CA GLU A 403 -6.50 -8.36 -19.26
C GLU A 403 -5.80 -7.11 -18.70
N ILE A 404 -5.28 -7.16 -17.47
CA ILE A 404 -4.61 -6.02 -16.83
C ILE A 404 -3.19 -5.88 -17.37
N HIS A 405 -2.89 -4.70 -17.91
CA HIS A 405 -1.63 -4.38 -18.56
C HIS A 405 -0.44 -4.36 -17.58
N ASN A 406 0.77 -4.36 -18.12
CA ASN A 406 2.01 -4.40 -17.32
C ASN A 406 2.42 -3.02 -16.76
N ILE A 407 3.50 -3.01 -15.97
CA ILE A 407 4.02 -1.82 -15.28
C ILE A 407 4.36 -0.64 -16.22
N HIS A 408 4.74 -0.91 -17.47
CA HIS A 408 5.16 0.13 -18.42
C HIS A 408 3.95 0.91 -18.93
N VAL A 409 2.84 0.21 -19.18
CA VAL A 409 1.57 0.83 -19.59
C VAL A 409 1.02 1.72 -18.48
N MET A 410 1.10 1.26 -17.22
CA MET A 410 0.63 2.06 -16.08
C MET A 410 1.48 3.31 -15.83
N ARG A 411 2.80 3.21 -16.04
CA ARG A 411 3.69 4.38 -15.98
C ARG A 411 3.32 5.41 -17.05
N GLU A 412 3.10 4.94 -18.29
CA GLU A 412 2.75 5.82 -19.40
C GLU A 412 1.38 6.48 -19.21
N SER A 413 0.41 5.75 -18.69
CA SER A 413 -0.91 6.28 -18.34
C SER A 413 -0.83 7.43 -17.33
N LEU A 414 -0.08 7.25 -16.23
CA LEU A 414 0.11 8.31 -15.25
C LEU A 414 0.88 9.52 -15.83
N ARG A 415 1.86 9.27 -16.69
CA ARG A 415 2.61 10.34 -17.37
C ARG A 415 1.65 11.23 -18.19
N LYS A 416 0.78 10.62 -19.00
CA LYS A 416 -0.25 11.34 -19.76
C LYS A 416 -1.23 12.08 -18.84
N LEU A 417 -1.64 11.45 -17.74
CA LEU A 417 -2.53 12.10 -16.77
C LEU A 417 -1.89 13.34 -16.16
N LYS A 418 -0.60 13.28 -15.80
CA LYS A 418 0.13 14.44 -15.28
C LYS A 418 0.13 15.61 -16.27
N GLU A 419 0.28 15.34 -17.55
CA GLU A 419 0.34 16.39 -18.60
C GLU A 419 -0.96 17.16 -18.76
N ILE A 420 -2.11 16.52 -18.52
CA ILE A 420 -3.42 17.17 -18.70
C ILE A 420 -3.96 17.84 -17.42
N VAL A 421 -3.40 17.49 -16.25
CA VAL A 421 -3.87 18.02 -14.95
C VAL A 421 -2.99 19.13 -14.38
N TYR A 422 -1.72 19.22 -14.80
CA TYR A 422 -0.79 20.21 -14.26
C TYR A 422 0.04 20.89 -15.36
N PRO A 423 0.19 22.24 -15.33
CA PRO A 423 -0.31 23.14 -14.29
C PRO A 423 -1.74 23.63 -14.52
N SER A 424 -2.26 23.54 -15.73
CA SER A 424 -3.58 24.09 -16.09
C SER A 424 -4.38 23.06 -16.86
N ILE A 425 -5.66 22.97 -16.54
CA ILE A 425 -6.60 22.05 -17.19
C ILE A 425 -7.20 22.74 -18.41
N ASP A 426 -7.22 22.03 -19.55
CA ASP A 426 -8.04 22.41 -20.69
C ASP A 426 -9.48 21.93 -20.45
N GLU A 427 -10.31 22.83 -19.91
CA GLU A 427 -11.71 22.56 -19.59
C GLU A 427 -12.55 22.17 -20.82
N ALA A 428 -12.22 22.67 -22.01
CA ALA A 428 -13.01 22.40 -23.23
C ALA A 428 -12.87 20.96 -23.71
N HIS A 429 -11.70 20.34 -23.50
CA HIS A 429 -11.40 18.97 -23.93
C HIS A 429 -11.18 18.02 -22.75
N TRP A 430 -11.55 18.40 -21.53
CA TRP A 430 -11.24 17.65 -20.31
C TRP A 430 -11.57 16.16 -20.41
N LEU A 431 -12.80 15.82 -20.80
CA LEU A 431 -13.23 14.41 -20.87
C LEU A 431 -12.45 13.61 -21.90
N THR A 432 -12.23 14.18 -23.10
CA THR A 432 -11.44 13.54 -24.17
C THR A 432 -9.99 13.37 -23.75
N ASN A 433 -9.41 14.38 -23.10
CA ASN A 433 -8.04 14.34 -22.61
C ASN A 433 -7.87 13.26 -21.54
N VAL A 434 -8.79 13.18 -20.57
CA VAL A 434 -8.80 12.14 -19.53
C VAL A 434 -8.93 10.75 -20.15
N ASP A 435 -9.87 10.56 -21.08
CA ASP A 435 -10.05 9.28 -21.79
C ASP A 435 -8.76 8.84 -22.49
N GLY A 436 -8.07 9.77 -23.17
CA GLY A 436 -6.78 9.53 -23.84
C GLY A 436 -5.62 9.11 -22.92
N THR A 437 -5.76 9.26 -21.59
CA THR A 437 -4.78 8.76 -20.61
C THR A 437 -4.96 7.27 -20.32
N HIS A 438 -6.17 6.73 -20.53
CA HIS A 438 -6.62 5.41 -20.08
C HIS A 438 -6.51 5.15 -18.57
N TRP A 439 -6.24 6.17 -17.74
CA TRP A 439 -6.02 5.96 -16.30
C TRP A 439 -7.26 5.36 -15.64
N LEU A 440 -8.42 5.98 -15.85
CA LEU A 440 -9.70 5.50 -15.31
C LEU A 440 -10.12 4.15 -15.90
N GLU A 441 -9.73 3.85 -17.14
CA GLU A 441 -9.94 2.52 -17.72
C GLU A 441 -9.16 1.46 -16.94
N TYR A 442 -7.88 1.70 -16.62
CA TYR A 442 -7.07 0.75 -15.85
C TYR A 442 -7.53 0.61 -14.40
N ILE A 443 -8.00 1.70 -13.77
CA ILE A 443 -8.66 1.64 -12.45
C ILE A 443 -9.92 0.78 -12.51
N ARG A 444 -10.78 0.98 -13.53
CA ARG A 444 -11.97 0.16 -13.75
C ARG A 444 -11.63 -1.32 -13.95
N MET A 445 -10.59 -1.64 -14.72
CA MET A 445 -10.17 -3.03 -14.95
C MET A 445 -9.70 -3.71 -13.65
N LEU A 446 -8.92 -3.01 -12.82
CA LEU A 446 -8.48 -3.50 -11.51
C LEU A 446 -9.66 -3.78 -10.58
N LEU A 447 -10.58 -2.83 -10.47
CA LEU A 447 -11.79 -2.99 -9.66
C LEU A 447 -12.67 -4.13 -10.18
N ALA A 448 -12.91 -4.19 -11.49
CA ALA A 448 -13.70 -5.26 -12.10
C ALA A 448 -13.08 -6.64 -11.89
N GLY A 449 -11.75 -6.78 -12.04
CA GLY A 449 -11.05 -8.03 -11.74
C GLY A 449 -11.17 -8.44 -10.28
N SER A 450 -11.03 -7.48 -9.36
CA SER A 450 -11.17 -7.71 -7.92
C SER A 450 -12.59 -8.10 -7.52
N VAL A 451 -13.59 -7.48 -8.13
CA VAL A 451 -15.01 -7.84 -7.96
C VAL A 451 -15.28 -9.26 -8.43
N ARG A 452 -14.72 -9.68 -9.58
CA ARG A 452 -14.87 -11.07 -10.07
C ARG A 452 -14.27 -12.09 -9.10
N ILE A 453 -13.12 -11.77 -8.51
CA ILE A 453 -12.48 -12.59 -7.47
C ILE A 453 -13.39 -12.67 -6.24
N ALA A 454 -13.85 -11.52 -5.73
CA ALA A 454 -14.72 -11.46 -4.55
C ALA A 454 -16.04 -12.21 -4.78
N ASP A 455 -16.69 -12.04 -5.93
CA ASP A 455 -17.93 -12.73 -6.28
C ASP A 455 -17.76 -14.26 -6.36
N LYS A 456 -16.65 -14.72 -6.92
CA LYS A 456 -16.39 -16.16 -7.02
C LYS A 456 -16.27 -16.80 -5.63
N VAL A 457 -15.68 -16.08 -4.68
CA VAL A 457 -15.53 -16.52 -3.30
C VAL A 457 -16.83 -16.37 -2.51
N GLU A 458 -17.51 -15.23 -2.62
CA GLU A 458 -18.72 -14.90 -1.83
C GLU A 458 -19.99 -15.53 -2.39
N SER A 459 -20.27 -15.41 -3.67
CA SER A 459 -21.53 -15.87 -4.26
C SER A 459 -21.44 -17.33 -4.69
N SER A 460 -20.34 -17.71 -5.35
CA SER A 460 -20.16 -19.08 -5.85
C SER A 460 -19.52 -20.03 -4.84
N LYS A 461 -19.13 -19.54 -3.65
CA LYS A 461 -18.43 -20.30 -2.60
C LYS A 461 -17.24 -21.12 -3.13
N THR A 462 -16.54 -20.59 -4.14
CA THR A 462 -15.48 -21.29 -4.85
C THR A 462 -14.11 -20.71 -4.49
N SER A 463 -13.13 -21.58 -4.25
CA SER A 463 -11.75 -21.14 -4.00
C SER A 463 -11.10 -20.62 -5.28
N VAL A 464 -10.20 -19.65 -5.14
CA VAL A 464 -9.54 -18.98 -6.25
C VAL A 464 -8.02 -18.92 -6.06
N VAL A 465 -7.29 -19.01 -7.16
CA VAL A 465 -5.85 -18.75 -7.25
C VAL A 465 -5.66 -17.47 -8.07
N VAL A 466 -4.92 -16.50 -7.54
CA VAL A 466 -4.65 -15.23 -8.21
C VAL A 466 -3.16 -15.13 -8.51
N HIS A 467 -2.80 -14.95 -9.78
CA HIS A 467 -1.42 -14.72 -10.16
C HIS A 467 -1.28 -13.75 -11.33
N CYS A 468 -0.03 -13.43 -11.64
CA CYS A 468 0.36 -12.72 -12.86
C CYS A 468 1.69 -13.31 -13.30
N SER A 469 2.61 -12.52 -13.88
CA SER A 469 3.98 -12.99 -14.17
C SER A 469 4.75 -13.28 -12.87
N ASP A 470 5.02 -12.25 -12.07
CA ASP A 470 5.87 -12.36 -10.88
C ASP A 470 5.09 -12.52 -9.56
N GLY A 471 3.77 -12.26 -9.55
CA GLY A 471 2.96 -12.41 -8.34
C GLY A 471 3.13 -11.32 -7.25
N TRP A 472 3.73 -10.16 -7.59
CA TRP A 472 4.01 -9.08 -6.62
C TRP A 472 3.47 -7.68 -7.00
N ASP A 473 2.88 -7.51 -8.19
CA ASP A 473 2.31 -6.23 -8.64
C ASP A 473 0.78 -6.35 -8.73
N ARG A 474 0.26 -6.76 -9.90
CA ARG A 474 -1.18 -6.96 -10.14
C ARG A 474 -1.82 -7.95 -9.18
N THR A 475 -1.09 -9.00 -8.79
CA THR A 475 -1.58 -9.96 -7.78
C THR A 475 -1.79 -9.30 -6.43
N ALA A 476 -0.91 -8.38 -6.00
CA ALA A 476 -1.10 -7.65 -4.74
C ALA A 476 -2.31 -6.70 -4.84
N GLN A 477 -2.47 -6.00 -5.97
CA GLN A 477 -3.65 -5.16 -6.23
C GLN A 477 -4.95 -5.96 -6.12
N LEU A 478 -5.04 -7.08 -6.85
CA LEU A 478 -6.26 -7.89 -6.93
C LEU A 478 -6.64 -8.56 -5.60
N THR A 479 -5.66 -9.16 -4.92
CA THR A 479 -5.90 -9.85 -3.64
C THR A 479 -6.32 -8.86 -2.57
N SER A 480 -5.60 -7.74 -2.42
CA SER A 480 -5.92 -6.74 -1.40
C SER A 480 -7.26 -6.04 -1.65
N LEU A 481 -7.61 -5.72 -2.90
CA LEU A 481 -8.91 -5.14 -3.24
C LEU A 481 -10.06 -6.14 -3.01
N ALA A 482 -9.90 -7.41 -3.40
CA ALA A 482 -10.90 -8.43 -3.11
C ALA A 482 -11.08 -8.64 -1.60
N MET A 483 -9.98 -8.66 -0.83
CA MET A 483 -10.02 -8.76 0.63
C MET A 483 -10.73 -7.56 1.27
N LEU A 484 -10.55 -6.34 0.77
CA LEU A 484 -11.32 -5.17 1.20
C LEU A 484 -12.81 -5.33 0.92
N MET A 485 -13.19 -5.94 -0.20
CA MET A 485 -14.59 -6.22 -0.52
C MET A 485 -15.18 -7.29 0.39
N LEU A 486 -14.40 -8.29 0.79
CA LEU A 486 -14.88 -9.46 1.54
C LEU A 486 -14.82 -9.31 3.06
N ASP A 487 -13.84 -8.59 3.60
CA ASP A 487 -13.57 -8.58 5.03
C ASP A 487 -13.57 -7.16 5.59
N SER A 488 -14.57 -6.87 6.42
CA SER A 488 -14.74 -5.55 7.05
C SER A 488 -13.58 -5.17 7.96
N TYR A 489 -12.81 -6.12 8.49
CA TYR A 489 -11.64 -5.83 9.32
C TYR A 489 -10.65 -4.92 8.57
N TYR A 490 -10.37 -5.23 7.30
CA TYR A 490 -9.40 -4.49 6.48
C TYR A 490 -9.86 -3.06 6.12
N ARG A 491 -11.10 -2.68 6.44
CA ARG A 491 -11.63 -1.31 6.25
C ARG A 491 -11.45 -0.44 7.49
N THR A 492 -11.04 -1.01 8.62
CA THR A 492 -10.60 -0.21 9.77
C THR A 492 -9.20 0.34 9.49
N ILE A 493 -8.80 1.47 10.11
CA ILE A 493 -7.42 2.01 9.96
C ILE A 493 -6.38 0.92 10.21
N LYS A 494 -6.48 0.27 11.38
CA LYS A 494 -5.56 -0.79 11.79
C LYS A 494 -5.59 -1.99 10.85
N GLY A 495 -6.77 -2.40 10.40
CA GLY A 495 -6.89 -3.49 9.44
C GLY A 495 -6.30 -3.13 8.09
N PHE A 496 -6.45 -1.90 7.62
CA PHE A 496 -5.85 -1.42 6.38
C PHE A 496 -4.32 -1.37 6.47
N GLU A 497 -3.77 -0.92 7.60
CA GLU A 497 -2.34 -1.02 7.89
C GLU A 497 -1.86 -2.48 7.84
N VAL A 498 -2.59 -3.41 8.48
CA VAL A 498 -2.31 -4.85 8.41
C VAL A 498 -2.41 -5.38 6.98
N LEU A 499 -3.37 -4.93 6.17
CA LEU A 499 -3.51 -5.34 4.78
C LEU A 499 -2.29 -4.94 3.95
N ILE A 500 -1.78 -3.72 4.14
CA ILE A 500 -0.57 -3.23 3.46
C ILE A 500 0.65 -4.04 3.93
N GLU A 501 0.85 -4.18 5.24
CA GLU A 501 1.96 -4.97 5.80
C GLU A 501 1.93 -6.42 5.33
N LYS A 502 0.75 -7.03 5.25
CA LYS A 502 0.55 -8.39 4.75
C LYS A 502 0.75 -8.47 3.23
N GLU A 503 -0.22 -7.98 2.45
CA GLU A 503 -0.33 -8.30 1.01
C GLU A 503 0.65 -7.53 0.11
N TRP A 504 1.23 -6.45 0.61
CA TRP A 504 2.18 -5.62 -0.14
C TRP A 504 3.60 -5.76 0.37
N ILE A 505 3.85 -5.48 1.65
CA ILE A 505 5.21 -5.47 2.21
C ILE A 505 5.73 -6.90 2.40
N SER A 506 5.04 -7.73 3.19
CA SER A 506 5.52 -9.08 3.50
C SER A 506 5.53 -10.01 2.29
N PHE A 507 4.62 -9.78 1.34
CA PHE A 507 4.57 -10.50 0.07
C PHE A 507 5.47 -9.90 -1.03
N GLY A 508 6.30 -8.91 -0.71
CA GLY A 508 7.42 -8.52 -1.56
C GLY A 508 7.07 -7.66 -2.77
N HIS A 509 6.05 -6.80 -2.68
CA HIS A 509 5.92 -5.70 -3.64
C HIS A 509 7.20 -4.84 -3.58
N ARG A 510 7.79 -4.56 -4.75
CA ARG A 510 9.13 -3.96 -4.83
C ARG A 510 9.09 -2.43 -4.68
N PHE A 511 8.57 -1.92 -3.56
CA PHE A 511 8.38 -0.48 -3.31
C PHE A 511 9.61 0.37 -3.68
N ALA A 512 10.79 -0.01 -3.17
CA ALA A 512 12.03 0.73 -3.42
C ALA A 512 12.33 0.92 -4.91
N MET A 513 12.12 -0.13 -5.72
CA MET A 513 12.34 -0.10 -7.15
C MET A 513 11.18 0.56 -7.92
N ARG A 514 9.93 0.28 -7.54
CA ARG A 514 8.74 0.84 -8.20
C ARG A 514 8.66 2.36 -8.03
N VAL A 515 9.19 2.90 -6.93
CA VAL A 515 9.24 4.33 -6.63
C VAL A 515 10.60 4.96 -6.99
N GLY A 516 11.69 4.20 -6.93
CA GLY A 516 13.06 4.70 -7.06
C GLY A 516 13.44 5.59 -5.87
N HIS A 517 13.45 5.03 -4.66
CA HIS A 517 13.77 5.78 -3.44
C HIS A 517 15.23 6.24 -3.44
N GLY A 518 15.43 7.56 -3.55
CA GLY A 518 16.75 8.17 -3.48
C GLY A 518 17.69 7.85 -4.65
N GLU A 519 17.14 7.41 -5.78
CA GLU A 519 17.88 7.13 -7.01
C GLU A 519 17.59 8.20 -8.07
N ASP A 520 18.63 8.68 -8.73
CA ASP A 520 18.59 9.71 -9.78
C ASP A 520 18.24 9.18 -11.18
N ASN A 521 18.25 7.86 -11.39
CA ASN A 521 17.82 7.22 -12.64
C ASN A 521 16.29 7.31 -12.84
N HIS A 522 15.81 8.50 -13.19
CA HIS A 522 14.39 8.78 -13.40
C HIS A 522 13.78 8.04 -14.60
N ALA A 523 14.62 7.53 -15.51
CA ALA A 523 14.21 6.80 -16.71
C ALA A 523 14.10 5.29 -16.49
N ASP A 524 14.34 4.80 -15.27
CA ASP A 524 14.26 3.38 -14.95
C ASP A 524 12.89 2.79 -15.35
N ALA A 525 12.95 1.78 -16.22
CA ALA A 525 11.79 1.09 -16.75
C ALA A 525 11.05 0.25 -15.69
N ASP A 526 11.62 0.03 -14.51
CA ASP A 526 10.97 -0.66 -13.40
C ASP A 526 10.11 0.26 -12.50
N ARG A 527 10.23 1.59 -12.64
CA ARG A 527 9.37 2.55 -11.91
C ARG A 527 7.95 2.51 -12.46
N SER A 528 6.96 2.40 -11.58
CA SER A 528 5.55 2.29 -11.98
C SER A 528 4.59 2.53 -10.80
N PRO A 529 3.44 3.21 -11.03
CA PRO A 529 2.53 3.64 -9.97
C PRO A 529 1.57 2.53 -9.47
N ILE A 530 2.08 1.32 -9.24
CA ILE A 530 1.26 0.15 -8.91
C ILE A 530 0.54 0.31 -7.57
N PHE A 531 1.25 0.76 -6.54
CA PHE A 531 0.63 1.04 -5.24
C PHE A 531 -0.30 2.26 -5.29
N LEU A 532 0.03 3.29 -6.09
CA LEU A 532 -0.86 4.44 -6.30
C LEU A 532 -2.18 4.02 -6.94
N GLN A 533 -2.16 3.15 -7.95
CA GLN A 533 -3.39 2.60 -8.55
C GLN A 533 -4.23 1.82 -7.53
N PHE A 534 -3.60 1.10 -6.61
CA PHE A 534 -4.32 0.45 -5.52
C PHE A 534 -5.00 1.47 -4.61
N ILE A 535 -4.28 2.51 -4.17
CA ILE A 535 -4.86 3.57 -3.34
C ILE A 535 -5.98 4.33 -4.08
N ASP A 536 -5.85 4.56 -5.38
CA ASP A 536 -6.92 5.14 -6.21
C ASP A 536 -8.15 4.22 -6.21
N CYS A 537 -7.99 2.91 -6.44
CA CYS A 537 -9.09 1.94 -6.34
C CYS A 537 -9.76 1.95 -4.95
N VAL A 538 -8.97 2.08 -3.87
CA VAL A 538 -9.50 2.22 -2.51
C VAL A 538 -10.32 3.51 -2.38
N TRP A 539 -9.82 4.61 -2.91
CA TRP A 539 -10.51 5.90 -2.93
C TRP A 539 -11.83 5.84 -3.74
N GLN A 540 -11.86 5.11 -4.86
CA GLN A 540 -13.11 4.85 -5.59
C GLN A 540 -14.14 4.13 -4.70
N MET A 541 -13.72 3.12 -3.93
CA MET A 541 -14.60 2.42 -3.00
C MET A 541 -15.10 3.32 -1.87
N THR A 542 -14.25 4.21 -1.32
CA THR A 542 -14.68 5.19 -0.29
C THR A 542 -15.69 6.20 -0.84
N ASN A 543 -15.56 6.61 -2.11
CA ASN A 543 -16.49 7.55 -2.73
C ASN A 543 -17.87 6.94 -3.00
N GLN A 544 -17.90 5.69 -3.44
CA GLN A 544 -19.15 4.99 -3.75
C GLN A 544 -19.91 4.60 -2.47
N VAL A 545 -19.21 4.46 -1.34
CA VAL A 545 -19.75 3.86 -0.13
C VAL A 545 -19.42 4.73 1.08
N LYS A 546 -20.42 5.50 1.55
CA LYS A 546 -20.28 6.35 2.73
C LYS A 546 -19.93 5.59 4.03
N SER A 547 -20.15 4.28 4.09
CA SER A 547 -19.78 3.40 5.21
C SER A 547 -18.49 2.61 4.99
N PHE A 548 -17.80 2.79 3.87
CA PHE A 548 -16.47 2.23 3.60
C PHE A 548 -15.36 3.11 4.21
N LEU A 549 -15.73 3.99 5.15
CA LEU A 549 -14.79 4.86 5.84
C LEU A 549 -13.75 4.02 6.56
N ILE A 550 -12.55 4.01 5.97
CA ILE A 550 -11.33 3.96 6.76
C ILE A 550 -11.32 5.32 7.48
N ASP A 551 -11.94 5.39 8.66
CA ASP A 551 -12.04 6.64 9.43
C ASP A 551 -10.67 7.33 9.46
N GLY A 552 -10.52 8.48 8.80
CA GLY A 552 -9.30 9.30 8.87
C GLY A 552 -8.23 9.16 7.77
N ILE A 553 -8.48 8.51 6.61
CA ILE A 553 -7.47 8.41 5.52
C ILE A 553 -7.83 9.19 4.21
N VAL A 554 -8.90 9.98 4.15
CA VAL A 554 -9.16 10.87 2.98
C VAL A 554 -9.35 12.32 3.39
#